data_AF-A0A061M0K0-F1
#
_entry.id   AF-A0A061M0K0-F1
#
_cell.length_a   1.000
_cell.length_b   1.000
_cell.length_c   1.000
_cell.angle_alpha   90.00
_cell.angle_beta   90.00
_cell.angle_gamma   90.00
#
_symmetry.space_group_name_H-M   'P 1'
#
loop_
_entity.id
_entity.type
_entity.pdbx_description
1 polymer ?
#
loop_
_entity_poly.entity_id
_entity_poly.type
_entity_poly.pdbx_seq_one_letter_code
_entity_poly.pdbx_strand_id
1 'polypeptide(L)'
;MTSSESHAGTPLRIMLGLGSVLAGAALFLAPLSPQALAVVTGVALVITGVSLLLRTRQDRAAGSGRVPRAGLALGALVIALGAIIAVWPAGGAPGLAFLIGAAIIAHGLFSAVRALRSDAPDRASDLIAAVATAAFGALTFTWPVLTLAVFRYGVGAWFVFFGLRTLIELIPRRRSRRGAADREAVDGPGDAVSGPSRARRWARAVGSVAALALALLLAYGSGAILGGAPLPEPGRFYTAPADAPNEPGRLLRSEPLTTGVPAGAQAWRILYTTTHPDGSPAVSSGTVIAPKQLGDEPLPLLTVAHGTTGVVPKCAPSLSAAPFADGAGTALAEMVTQHGWVAVTSDYIGLGTQGTHPYLIGDAEARNVLDASRAVQQFDPLETTTDTVVWGHSQGGQGALWTGQIAGDYAPELTVKGVAAFAPAADLYGLAEADKTDAAGKTVSAYIAATWDRIYPELELERHLTPGSAGGVEKIEDLCFNGDDVLAAILQGSQVPNQIFPDSVLAGEFGDRLKAQDPTGPFPAPVMVAQGLADPLVKPDMQHDWVAARCKAGEQIDYRTFPGLSHNTLVAADSPLTPQIVQWTLDRWSDAPATSNCDDLPR
;
A
#
# COMPACT_ATOMS: atom_id res chain seq x y z
N MET A 1 22.82 45.45 -43.73
CA MET A 1 22.32 44.06 -43.68
C MET A 1 22.53 43.49 -42.27
N THR A 2 21.59 43.68 -41.34
CA THR A 2 21.54 42.96 -40.03
C THR A 2 20.15 43.01 -39.38
N SER A 3 19.06 43.18 -40.15
CA SER A 3 17.68 43.17 -39.63
C SER A 3 16.89 41.89 -39.98
N SER A 4 17.49 40.97 -40.72
CA SER A 4 16.80 39.77 -41.22
C SER A 4 16.87 38.56 -40.29
N GLU A 5 17.79 38.51 -39.31
CA GLU A 5 17.88 37.38 -38.37
C GLU A 5 16.94 37.50 -37.16
N SER A 6 16.35 38.68 -36.89
CA SER A 6 15.52 38.88 -35.70
C SER A 6 14.09 38.33 -35.82
N HIS A 7 13.59 38.08 -37.04
CA HIS A 7 12.21 37.64 -37.26
C HIS A 7 12.03 36.11 -37.26
N ALA A 8 13.06 35.34 -37.61
CA ALA A 8 12.97 33.88 -37.71
C ALA A 8 12.78 33.18 -36.34
N GLY A 9 13.22 33.81 -35.24
CA GLY A 9 13.12 33.24 -33.89
C GLY A 9 11.79 33.52 -33.15
N THR A 10 10.96 34.45 -33.64
CA THR A 10 9.74 34.88 -32.96
C THR A 10 8.63 33.82 -32.96
N PRO A 11 8.30 33.16 -34.09
CA PRO A 11 7.28 32.11 -34.10
C PRO A 11 7.63 30.93 -33.17
N LEU A 12 8.91 30.53 -33.16
CA LEU A 12 9.39 29.46 -32.29
C LEU A 12 9.26 29.83 -30.81
N ARG A 13 9.53 31.09 -30.43
CA ARG A 13 9.36 31.56 -29.03
C ARG A 13 7.92 31.64 -28.60
N ILE A 14 7.01 32.00 -29.50
CA ILE A 14 5.57 31.96 -29.24
C ILE A 14 5.13 30.52 -29.01
N MET A 15 5.57 29.57 -29.86
CA MET A 15 5.28 28.15 -29.68
C MET A 15 5.83 27.60 -28.36
N LEU A 16 7.08 27.92 -28.01
CA LEU A 16 7.69 27.50 -26.73
C LEU A 16 6.95 28.12 -25.54
N GLY A 17 6.60 29.41 -25.60
CA GLY A 17 5.86 30.10 -24.55
C GLY A 17 4.47 29.53 -24.33
N LEU A 18 3.70 29.31 -25.41
CA LEU A 18 2.38 28.67 -25.35
C LEU A 18 2.49 27.21 -24.89
N GLY A 19 3.48 26.47 -25.38
CA GLY A 19 3.76 25.10 -24.95
C GLY A 19 4.04 25.00 -23.45
N SER A 20 4.83 25.93 -22.88
CA SER A 20 5.06 26.00 -21.44
C SER A 20 3.79 26.33 -20.65
N VAL A 21 2.95 27.26 -21.13
CA VAL A 21 1.67 27.57 -20.45
C VAL A 21 0.72 26.37 -20.49
N LEU A 22 0.59 25.69 -21.63
CA LEU A 22 -0.27 24.52 -21.78
C LEU A 22 0.22 23.35 -20.93
N ALA A 23 1.53 23.08 -20.90
CA ALA A 23 2.09 22.06 -20.03
C ALA A 23 1.87 22.40 -18.56
N GLY A 24 2.08 23.65 -18.16
CA GLY A 24 1.80 24.10 -16.80
C GLY A 24 0.32 24.01 -16.40
N ALA A 25 -0.60 24.33 -17.31
CA ALA A 25 -2.04 24.18 -17.10
C ALA A 25 -2.46 22.71 -17.02
N ALA A 26 -1.89 21.83 -17.85
CA ALA A 26 -2.13 20.39 -17.77
C ALA A 26 -1.68 19.81 -16.42
N LEU A 27 -0.53 20.24 -15.92
CA LEU A 27 -0.05 19.90 -14.58
C LEU A 27 -0.98 20.41 -13.46
N PHE A 28 -1.77 21.46 -13.68
CA PHE A 28 -2.74 21.89 -12.67
C PHE A 28 -4.09 21.18 -12.78
N LEU A 29 -4.62 21.08 -13.99
CA LEU A 29 -6.04 20.83 -14.22
C LEU A 29 -6.37 19.40 -14.62
N ALA A 30 -5.41 18.64 -15.18
CA ALA A 30 -5.68 17.31 -15.70
C ALA A 30 -5.49 16.22 -14.61
N PRO A 31 -6.35 15.19 -14.52
CA PRO A 31 -6.11 14.05 -13.65
C PRO A 31 -5.00 13.15 -14.24
N LEU A 32 -3.75 13.54 -14.02
CA LEU A 32 -2.58 12.80 -14.52
C LEU A 32 -2.15 11.71 -13.55
N SER A 33 -1.89 10.50 -14.06
CA SER A 33 -1.17 9.45 -13.32
C SER A 33 0.28 9.89 -13.03
N PRO A 34 1.00 9.24 -12.09
CA PRO A 34 2.42 9.54 -11.85
C PRO A 34 3.29 9.44 -13.11
N GLN A 35 3.00 8.50 -14.01
CA GLN A 35 3.70 8.33 -15.27
C GLN A 35 3.38 9.48 -16.25
N ALA A 36 2.10 9.84 -16.39
CA ALA A 36 1.70 10.95 -17.23
C ALA A 36 2.27 12.29 -16.71
N LEU A 37 2.32 12.46 -15.39
CA LEU A 37 2.97 13.57 -14.73
C LEU A 37 4.47 13.63 -15.08
N ALA A 38 5.18 12.51 -15.02
CA ALA A 38 6.58 12.44 -15.42
C ALA A 38 6.75 12.84 -16.90
N VAL A 39 5.92 12.30 -17.81
CA VAL A 39 5.96 12.66 -19.23
C VAL A 39 5.75 14.15 -19.47
N VAL A 40 4.65 14.72 -18.95
CA VAL A 40 4.34 16.15 -19.12
C VAL A 40 5.45 17.02 -18.55
N THR A 41 5.97 16.66 -17.38
CA THR A 41 7.11 17.34 -16.75
C THR A 41 8.37 17.27 -17.63
N GLY A 42 8.70 16.09 -18.14
CA GLY A 42 9.86 15.85 -18.98
C GLY A 42 9.81 16.66 -20.27
N VAL A 43 8.66 16.64 -20.96
CA VAL A 43 8.41 17.46 -22.16
C VAL A 43 8.55 18.96 -21.84
N ALA A 44 7.98 19.41 -20.73
CA ALA A 44 8.07 20.81 -20.32
C ALA A 44 9.51 21.24 -19.97
N LEU A 45 10.31 20.36 -19.35
CA LEU A 45 11.74 20.58 -19.14
C LEU A 45 12.49 20.70 -20.47
N VAL A 46 12.20 19.85 -21.46
CA VAL A 46 12.79 19.97 -22.80
C VAL A 46 12.46 21.33 -23.43
N ILE A 47 11.20 21.77 -23.37
CA ILE A 47 10.76 23.09 -23.88
C ILE A 47 11.53 24.23 -23.20
N THR A 48 11.68 24.17 -21.87
CA THR A 48 12.45 25.15 -21.10
C THR A 48 13.93 25.12 -21.46
N GLY A 49 14.54 23.95 -21.56
CA GLY A 49 15.95 23.81 -21.91
C GLY A 49 16.26 24.36 -23.30
N VAL A 50 15.39 24.09 -24.29
CA VAL A 50 15.47 24.69 -25.64
C VAL A 50 15.34 26.22 -25.56
N SER A 51 14.41 26.72 -24.75
CA SER A 51 14.23 28.16 -24.53
C SER A 51 15.47 28.82 -23.91
N LEU A 52 16.11 28.15 -22.96
CA LEU A 52 17.34 28.61 -22.31
C LEU A 52 18.50 28.66 -23.32
N LEU A 53 18.68 27.61 -24.13
CA LEU A 53 19.69 27.58 -25.20
C LEU A 53 19.51 28.72 -26.20
N LEU A 54 18.26 28.99 -26.62
CA LEU A 54 17.96 30.07 -27.55
C LEU A 54 18.23 31.47 -26.94
N ARG A 55 17.92 31.67 -25.66
CA ARG A 55 18.25 32.92 -24.94
C ARG A 55 19.76 33.11 -24.84
N THR A 56 20.51 32.10 -24.38
CA THR A 56 21.96 32.19 -24.25
C THR A 56 22.68 32.41 -25.59
N ARG A 57 22.18 31.80 -26.69
CA ARG A 57 22.73 32.06 -28.04
C ARG A 57 22.53 33.51 -28.49
N GLN A 58 21.40 34.12 -28.16
CA GLN A 58 21.16 35.53 -28.47
C GLN A 58 21.98 36.48 -27.60
N ASP A 59 22.10 36.21 -26.29
CA ASP A 59 22.93 37.02 -25.39
C ASP A 59 24.41 36.99 -25.79
N ARG A 60 24.85 35.87 -26.37
CA ARG A 60 26.18 35.69 -26.97
C ARG A 60 26.34 36.50 -28.27
N ALA A 61 25.31 36.53 -29.12
CA ALA A 61 25.29 37.37 -30.32
C ALA A 61 25.27 38.88 -29.99
N ALA A 62 24.72 39.25 -28.82
CA ALA A 62 24.61 40.64 -28.34
C ALA A 62 25.84 41.15 -27.56
N GLY A 63 26.92 40.36 -27.40
CA GLY A 63 28.20 40.82 -26.87
C GLY A 63 28.34 40.90 -25.33
N SER A 64 27.49 40.22 -24.56
CA SER A 64 27.62 40.17 -23.10
C SER A 64 28.71 39.16 -22.63
N GLY A 65 29.47 39.49 -21.59
CA GLY A 65 30.74 38.84 -21.18
C GLY A 65 30.70 37.37 -20.70
N ARG A 66 31.81 36.92 -20.07
CA ARG A 66 32.33 35.56 -19.75
C ARG A 66 31.40 34.42 -19.22
N VAL A 67 30.07 34.52 -19.26
CA VAL A 67 29.12 33.47 -18.78
C VAL A 67 28.46 32.56 -19.88
N PRO A 68 28.78 32.60 -21.20
CA PRO A 68 27.95 31.92 -22.21
C PRO A 68 28.10 30.39 -22.26
N ARG A 69 29.17 29.80 -21.71
CA ARG A 69 29.36 28.33 -21.70
C ARG A 69 28.51 27.63 -20.64
N ALA A 70 28.34 28.26 -19.47
CA ALA A 70 27.53 27.71 -18.39
C ALA A 70 26.05 27.65 -18.75
N GLY A 71 25.51 28.69 -19.41
CA GLY A 71 24.11 28.69 -19.87
C GLY A 71 23.82 27.65 -20.95
N LEU A 72 24.77 27.41 -21.86
CA LEU A 72 24.66 26.35 -22.87
C LEU A 72 24.71 24.95 -22.23
N ALA A 73 25.61 24.73 -21.28
CA ALA A 73 25.71 23.46 -20.56
C ALA A 73 24.44 23.19 -19.73
N LEU A 74 23.92 24.21 -19.03
CA LEU A 74 22.69 24.09 -18.27
C LEU A 74 21.47 23.80 -19.16
N GLY A 75 21.35 24.47 -20.30
CA GLY A 75 20.26 24.22 -21.25
C GLY A 75 20.31 22.80 -21.83
N ALA A 76 21.50 22.32 -22.20
CA ALA A 76 21.68 20.95 -22.68
C ALA A 76 21.37 19.91 -21.59
N LEU A 77 21.79 20.15 -20.35
CA LEU A 77 21.51 19.28 -19.21
C LEU A 77 20.00 19.17 -18.93
N VAL A 78 19.29 20.30 -18.94
CA VAL A 78 17.83 20.34 -18.72
C VAL A 78 17.08 19.59 -19.83
N ILE A 79 17.54 19.69 -21.08
CA ILE A 79 16.98 18.90 -22.19
C ILE A 79 17.23 17.40 -21.99
N ALA A 80 18.46 17.01 -21.67
CA ALA A 80 18.80 15.60 -21.47
C ALA A 80 17.97 14.99 -20.33
N LEU A 81 17.87 15.69 -19.20
CA LEU A 81 17.07 15.26 -18.06
C LEU A 81 15.58 15.16 -18.42
N GLY A 82 15.03 16.18 -19.10
CA GLY A 82 13.65 16.18 -19.54
C GLY A 82 13.33 15.03 -20.51
N ALA A 83 14.24 14.75 -21.44
CA ALA A 83 14.09 13.66 -22.41
C ALA A 83 14.13 12.28 -21.73
N ILE A 84 15.04 12.06 -20.79
CA ILE A 84 15.12 10.80 -20.02
C ILE A 84 13.82 10.56 -19.26
N ILE A 85 13.31 11.58 -18.55
CA ILE A 85 12.06 11.49 -17.78
C ILE A 85 10.86 11.21 -18.70
N ALA A 86 10.81 11.84 -19.88
CA ALA A 86 9.71 11.67 -20.82
C ALA A 86 9.70 10.31 -21.52
N VAL A 87 10.87 9.74 -21.82
CA VAL A 87 10.99 8.47 -22.57
C VAL A 87 10.90 7.25 -21.66
N TRP A 88 11.20 7.41 -20.36
CA TRP A 88 11.10 6.32 -19.39
C TRP A 88 10.23 6.68 -18.18
N PRO A 89 8.89 6.74 -18.33
CA PRO A 89 8.01 7.25 -17.27
C PRO A 89 7.99 6.38 -16.00
N ALA A 90 8.10 5.06 -16.16
CA ALA A 90 8.13 4.10 -15.05
C ALA A 90 9.34 4.30 -14.13
N GLY A 91 10.53 4.52 -14.69
CA GLY A 91 11.72 4.93 -13.91
C GLY A 91 11.74 6.43 -13.60
N GLY A 92 11.08 7.24 -14.43
CA GLY A 92 11.10 8.69 -14.40
C GLY A 92 10.36 9.28 -13.22
N ALA A 93 9.21 8.74 -12.80
CA ALA A 93 8.48 9.24 -11.63
C ALA A 93 9.25 8.99 -10.30
N PRO A 94 9.70 7.77 -9.97
CA PRO A 94 10.55 7.54 -8.80
C PRO A 94 11.88 8.32 -8.88
N GLY A 95 12.51 8.33 -10.05
CA GLY A 95 13.76 9.08 -10.27
C GLY A 95 13.59 10.60 -10.08
N LEU A 96 12.48 11.17 -10.55
CA LEU A 96 12.15 12.58 -10.36
C LEU A 96 11.93 12.90 -8.88
N ALA A 97 11.15 12.09 -8.16
CA ALA A 97 10.96 12.25 -6.71
C ALA A 97 12.30 12.22 -5.96
N PHE A 98 13.16 11.25 -6.28
CA PHE A 98 14.51 11.14 -5.72
C PHE A 98 15.36 12.39 -5.99
N LEU A 99 15.40 12.86 -7.24
CA LEU A 99 16.18 14.04 -7.64
C LEU A 99 15.70 15.31 -6.95
N ILE A 100 14.39 15.47 -6.77
CA ILE A 100 13.80 16.60 -6.02
C ILE A 100 14.27 16.57 -4.58
N GLY A 101 14.12 15.43 -3.90
CA GLY A 101 14.54 15.27 -2.51
C GLY A 101 16.04 15.52 -2.34
N ALA A 102 16.86 14.90 -3.19
CA ALA A 102 18.31 15.07 -3.18
C ALA A 102 18.74 16.52 -3.41
N ALA A 103 18.09 17.23 -4.34
CA ALA A 103 18.38 18.64 -4.61
C ALA A 103 18.02 19.55 -3.43
N ILE A 104 16.89 19.31 -2.75
CA ILE A 104 16.48 20.06 -1.56
C ILE A 104 17.46 19.82 -0.42
N ILE A 105 17.85 18.56 -0.17
CA ILE A 105 18.86 18.23 0.85
C ILE A 105 20.19 18.90 0.53
N ALA A 106 20.68 18.79 -0.71
CA ALA A 106 21.93 19.39 -1.13
C ALA A 106 21.90 20.93 -0.96
N HIS A 107 20.77 21.57 -1.27
CA HIS A 107 20.58 23.00 -1.05
C HIS A 107 20.60 23.36 0.45
N GLY A 108 19.94 22.58 1.29
CA GLY A 108 19.98 22.72 2.75
C GLY A 108 21.40 22.60 3.30
N LEU A 109 22.12 21.53 2.93
CA LEU A 109 23.51 21.30 3.37
C LEU A 109 24.46 22.40 2.90
N PHE A 110 24.37 22.83 1.64
CA PHE A 110 25.19 23.93 1.11
C PHE A 110 24.89 25.24 1.85
N SER A 111 23.62 25.53 2.12
CA SER A 111 23.20 26.71 2.87
C SER A 111 23.69 26.66 4.32
N ALA A 112 23.71 25.48 4.95
CA ALA A 112 24.26 25.28 6.30
C ALA A 112 25.77 25.55 6.33
N VAL A 113 26.54 25.00 5.38
CA VAL A 113 27.98 25.26 5.26
C VAL A 113 28.26 26.76 5.06
N ARG A 114 27.45 27.43 4.22
CA ARG A 114 27.56 28.87 4.00
C ARG A 114 27.23 29.67 5.27
N ALA A 115 26.20 29.29 6.01
CA ALA A 115 25.83 29.93 7.27
C ALA A 115 26.92 29.76 8.34
N LEU A 116 27.52 28.57 8.44
CA LEU A 116 28.63 28.28 9.37
C LEU A 116 29.90 29.08 9.05
N ARG A 117 30.14 29.39 7.77
CA ARG A 117 31.29 30.20 7.31
C ARG A 117 31.00 31.71 7.30
N SER A 118 29.81 32.14 7.70
CA SER A 118 29.38 33.54 7.65
C SER A 118 29.58 34.25 8.98
N ASP A 119 30.17 35.45 8.94
CA ASP A 119 30.27 36.36 10.08
C ASP A 119 29.03 37.28 10.21
N ALA A 120 27.98 37.02 9.42
CA ALA A 120 26.75 37.81 9.46
C ALA A 120 26.01 37.63 10.81
N PRO A 121 25.38 38.71 11.32
CA PRO A 121 24.61 38.65 12.57
C PRO A 121 23.40 37.69 12.50
N ASP A 122 22.93 37.34 11.30
CA ASP A 122 21.78 36.47 11.07
C ASP A 122 22.17 34.97 10.94
N ARG A 123 23.46 34.60 11.12
CA ARG A 123 23.99 33.24 10.86
C ARG A 123 23.22 32.10 11.53
N ALA A 124 22.69 32.33 12.73
CA ALA A 124 21.94 31.31 13.47
C ALA A 124 20.57 31.04 12.83
N SER A 125 19.89 32.09 12.35
CA SER A 125 18.62 31.96 11.63
C SER A 125 18.83 31.27 10.29
N ASP A 126 19.91 31.63 9.59
CA ASP A 126 20.29 30.99 8.32
C ASP A 126 20.60 29.50 8.49
N LEU A 127 21.29 29.13 9.59
CA LEU A 127 21.56 27.73 9.92
C LEU A 127 20.28 26.96 10.25
N ILE A 128 19.38 27.54 11.04
CA ILE A 128 18.07 26.93 11.36
C ILE A 128 17.25 26.72 10.08
N ALA A 129 17.18 27.72 9.20
CA ALA A 129 16.49 27.60 7.92
C ALA A 129 17.12 26.54 7.00
N ALA A 130 18.45 26.41 7.01
CA ALA A 130 19.17 25.40 6.25
C ALA A 130 18.89 23.99 6.76
N VAL A 131 18.87 23.78 8.08
CA VAL A 131 18.48 22.50 8.71
C VAL A 131 17.02 22.18 8.42
N ALA A 132 16.11 23.16 8.54
CA ALA A 132 14.70 22.98 8.19
C ALA A 132 14.55 22.54 6.72
N THR A 133 15.30 23.16 5.81
CA THR A 133 15.30 22.81 4.38
C THR A 133 15.78 21.38 4.16
N ALA A 134 16.86 20.95 4.82
CA ALA A 134 17.35 19.57 4.74
C ALA A 134 16.33 18.57 5.31
N ALA A 135 15.67 18.90 6.42
CA ALA A 135 14.61 18.08 7.01
C ALA A 135 13.38 17.95 6.09
N PHE A 136 12.96 19.05 5.44
CA PHE A 136 11.93 19.00 4.38
C PHE A 136 12.37 18.15 3.20
N GLY A 137 13.65 18.21 2.81
CA GLY A 137 14.21 17.33 1.79
C GLY A 137 14.11 15.85 2.18
N ALA A 138 14.41 15.49 3.43
CA ALA A 138 14.26 14.13 3.92
C ALA A 138 12.80 13.64 3.89
N LEU A 139 11.85 14.49 4.29
CA LEU A 139 10.40 14.21 4.25
C LEU A 139 9.91 13.81 2.85
N THR A 140 10.54 14.29 1.78
CA THR A 140 10.13 13.93 0.41
C THR A 140 10.35 12.45 0.06
N PHE A 141 11.32 11.79 0.71
CA PHE A 141 11.58 10.35 0.53
C PHE A 141 10.57 9.47 1.29
N THR A 142 9.95 10.02 2.32
CA THR A 142 8.87 9.37 3.08
C THR A 142 7.56 9.37 2.29
N TRP A 143 7.31 10.44 1.52
CA TRP A 143 6.09 10.62 0.74
C TRP A 143 6.37 10.85 -0.75
N PRO A 144 6.88 9.85 -1.49
CA PRO A 144 7.27 10.03 -2.88
C PRO A 144 6.10 10.44 -3.80
N VAL A 145 4.91 9.85 -3.65
CA VAL A 145 3.74 10.21 -4.47
C VAL A 145 3.21 11.59 -4.09
N LEU A 146 3.10 11.91 -2.79
CA LEU A 146 2.73 13.26 -2.37
C LEU A 146 3.75 14.31 -2.82
N THR A 147 5.05 13.98 -2.78
CA THR A 147 6.13 14.84 -3.28
C THR A 147 5.92 15.14 -4.75
N LEU A 148 5.61 14.12 -5.56
CA LEU A 148 5.28 14.31 -6.96
C LEU A 148 4.03 15.19 -7.13
N ALA A 149 3.00 15.01 -6.31
CA ALA A 149 1.80 15.83 -6.35
C ALA A 149 2.06 17.30 -5.96
N VAL A 150 2.83 17.56 -4.90
CA VAL A 150 3.21 18.93 -4.48
C VAL A 150 4.10 19.56 -5.53
N PHE A 151 5.10 18.82 -6.02
CA PHE A 151 6.00 19.26 -7.08
C PHE A 151 5.24 19.60 -8.36
N ARG A 152 4.26 18.76 -8.75
CA ARG A 152 3.37 18.97 -9.89
C ARG A 152 2.75 20.36 -9.86
N TYR A 153 2.18 20.78 -8.73
CA TYR A 153 1.57 22.10 -8.61
C TYR A 153 2.62 23.23 -8.62
N GLY A 154 3.72 23.06 -7.89
CA GLY A 154 4.80 24.06 -7.84
C GLY A 154 5.45 24.29 -9.21
N VAL A 155 5.75 23.21 -9.93
CA VAL A 155 6.33 23.24 -11.27
C VAL A 155 5.32 23.65 -12.33
N GLY A 156 4.06 23.23 -12.21
CA GLY A 156 2.97 23.73 -13.04
C GLY A 156 2.88 25.26 -12.97
N ALA A 157 2.95 25.83 -11.76
CA ALA A 157 2.88 27.28 -11.56
C ALA A 157 4.09 27.98 -12.18
N TRP A 158 5.26 27.37 -12.00
CA TRP A 158 6.50 27.86 -12.59
C TRP A 158 6.47 27.84 -14.12
N PHE A 159 5.96 26.78 -14.76
CA PHE A 159 5.85 26.70 -16.22
C PHE A 159 4.86 27.72 -16.78
N VAL A 160 3.71 27.91 -16.13
CA VAL A 160 2.76 28.98 -16.49
C VAL A 160 3.44 30.35 -16.40
N PHE A 161 4.13 30.63 -15.28
CA PHE A 161 4.86 31.89 -15.11
C PHE A 161 5.95 32.07 -16.18
N PHE A 162 6.75 31.03 -16.45
CA PHE A 162 7.82 31.07 -17.44
C PHE A 162 7.29 31.30 -18.87
N GLY A 163 6.21 30.60 -19.24
CA GLY A 163 5.56 30.74 -20.53
C GLY A 163 4.97 32.15 -20.70
N LEU A 164 4.22 32.64 -19.72
CA LEU A 164 3.67 34.00 -19.72
C LEU A 164 4.78 35.06 -19.79
N ARG A 165 5.86 34.92 -19.03
CA ARG A 165 7.01 35.82 -19.09
C ARG A 165 7.65 35.83 -20.48
N THR A 166 7.82 34.65 -21.09
CA THR A 166 8.37 34.53 -22.45
C THR A 166 7.47 35.22 -23.47
N LEU A 167 6.14 35.12 -23.32
CA LEU A 167 5.17 35.82 -24.18
C LEU A 167 5.17 37.34 -23.95
N ILE A 168 5.24 37.79 -22.69
CA ILE A 168 5.28 39.22 -22.34
C ILE A 168 6.57 39.89 -22.87
N GLU A 169 7.70 39.19 -22.85
CA GLU A 169 8.97 39.69 -23.41
C GLU A 169 8.92 39.91 -24.93
N LEU A 170 7.94 39.33 -25.63
CA LEU A 170 7.71 39.56 -27.07
C LEU A 170 6.79 40.76 -27.35
N ILE A 171 6.10 41.29 -26.34
CA ILE A 171 5.30 42.50 -26.48
C ILE A 171 6.27 43.69 -26.57
N PRO A 172 6.31 44.43 -27.70
CA PRO A 172 7.20 45.56 -27.83
C PRO A 172 6.88 46.58 -26.74
N ARG A 173 7.82 46.78 -25.80
CA ARG A 173 7.73 47.86 -24.81
C ARG A 173 7.63 49.16 -25.59
N ARG A 174 6.44 49.77 -25.65
CA ARG A 174 6.30 51.18 -26.00
C ARG A 174 7.18 51.94 -25.01
N ARG A 175 8.36 52.36 -25.46
CA ARG A 175 9.19 53.33 -24.73
C ARG A 175 8.28 54.54 -24.48
N SER A 176 7.80 54.68 -23.26
CA SER A 176 7.34 55.98 -22.78
C SER A 176 8.57 56.88 -22.75
N ARG A 177 8.79 57.58 -23.86
CA ARG A 177 9.71 58.70 -23.98
C ARG A 177 9.03 59.90 -23.31
N ARG A 178 8.86 59.85 -21.99
CA ARG A 178 8.53 61.01 -21.14
C ARG A 178 9.17 60.77 -19.77
N GLY A 179 10.23 61.52 -19.49
CA GLY A 179 10.96 61.45 -18.23
C GLY A 179 12.46 61.19 -18.36
N ALA A 180 13.14 61.82 -19.32
CA ALA A 180 14.61 61.89 -19.36
C ALA A 180 15.07 63.35 -19.46
N ALA A 181 14.45 64.24 -18.67
CA ALA A 181 14.80 65.65 -18.61
C ALA A 181 14.81 66.27 -17.19
N ASP A 182 14.60 65.50 -16.11
CA ASP A 182 14.62 66.03 -14.73
C ASP A 182 15.37 65.09 -13.76
N ARG A 183 16.64 64.79 -14.04
CA ARG A 183 17.55 64.14 -13.06
C ARG A 183 18.96 64.71 -13.12
N GLU A 184 19.07 66.03 -13.22
CA GLU A 184 20.27 66.79 -12.85
C GLU A 184 19.88 67.83 -11.81
N ALA A 185 19.67 67.38 -10.57
CA ALA A 185 19.80 68.16 -9.35
C ALA A 185 19.43 67.25 -8.16
N VAL A 186 20.44 66.75 -7.45
CA VAL A 186 20.56 66.62 -5.98
C VAL A 186 21.72 65.64 -5.76
N ASP A 187 22.94 66.19 -5.78
CA ASP A 187 24.06 65.62 -5.04
C ASP A 187 23.88 66.03 -3.57
N GLY A 188 23.61 65.06 -2.71
CA GLY A 188 23.63 65.20 -1.26
C GLY A 188 24.44 64.04 -0.67
N PRO A 189 25.42 64.29 0.23
CA PRO A 189 26.23 63.22 0.80
C PRO A 189 25.47 62.55 1.94
N GLY A 190 25.29 61.23 1.83
CA GLY A 190 25.02 60.36 2.98
C GLY A 190 23.58 59.88 3.14
N ASP A 191 23.22 58.83 2.41
CA ASP A 191 22.27 57.84 2.92
C ASP A 191 23.04 56.59 3.31
N ALA A 192 23.24 56.44 4.62
CA ALA A 192 23.67 55.19 5.21
C ALA A 192 22.75 54.08 4.72
N VAL A 193 23.31 53.04 4.10
CA VAL A 193 22.63 51.78 3.83
C VAL A 193 22.14 51.25 5.18
N SER A 194 20.89 51.56 5.52
CA SER A 194 20.29 51.13 6.77
C SER A 194 20.23 49.60 6.75
N GLY A 195 21.09 48.99 7.56
CA GLY A 195 21.08 47.54 7.75
C GLY A 195 19.66 47.06 8.11
N PRO A 196 19.30 45.80 7.82
CA PRO A 196 17.94 45.31 8.02
C PRO A 196 17.42 45.67 9.42
N SER A 197 16.24 46.30 9.46
CA SER A 197 15.61 46.73 10.70
C SER A 197 15.54 45.56 11.68
N ARG A 198 15.67 45.84 12.99
CA ARG A 198 15.58 44.80 14.03
C ARG A 198 14.31 43.93 13.84
N ALA A 199 13.20 44.54 13.42
CA ALA A 199 11.96 43.85 13.06
C ALA A 199 12.13 42.81 11.94
N ARG A 200 12.87 43.12 10.86
CA ARG A 200 13.15 42.15 9.78
C ARG A 200 14.02 40.98 10.24
N ARG A 201 14.97 41.21 11.14
CA ARG A 201 15.81 40.16 11.72
C ARG A 201 15.02 39.24 12.65
N TRP A 202 14.18 39.82 13.51
CA TRP A 202 13.25 39.05 14.35
C TRP A 202 12.24 38.25 13.52
N ALA A 203 11.66 38.84 12.48
CA ALA A 203 10.74 38.13 11.59
C ALA A 203 11.41 36.94 10.87
N ARG A 204 12.67 37.08 10.43
CA ARG A 204 13.45 35.97 9.85
C ARG A 204 13.77 34.87 10.86
N ALA A 205 14.17 35.23 12.08
CA ALA A 205 14.46 34.26 13.13
C ALA A 205 13.19 33.47 13.50
N VAL A 206 12.08 34.17 13.72
CA VAL A 206 10.78 33.55 14.00
C VAL A 206 10.34 32.66 12.84
N GLY A 207 10.45 33.12 11.59
CA GLY A 207 10.12 32.33 10.41
C GLY A 207 10.97 31.07 10.27
N SER A 208 12.27 31.15 10.57
CA SER A 208 13.19 30.00 10.48
C SER A 208 12.89 28.97 11.57
N VAL A 209 12.65 29.41 12.81
CA VAL A 209 12.25 28.54 13.92
C VAL A 209 10.90 27.89 13.64
N ALA A 210 9.92 28.65 13.13
CA ALA A 210 8.62 28.10 12.74
C ALA A 210 8.75 27.06 11.62
N ALA A 211 9.60 27.31 10.62
CA ALA A 211 9.86 26.35 9.54
C ALA A 211 10.51 25.06 10.06
N LEU A 212 11.48 25.15 10.98
CA LEU A 212 12.09 23.97 11.60
C LEU A 212 11.08 23.21 12.47
N ALA A 213 10.30 23.92 13.29
CA ALA A 213 9.27 23.31 14.12
C ALA A 213 8.23 22.58 13.26
N LEU A 214 7.78 23.19 12.15
CA LEU A 214 6.88 22.57 11.19
C LEU A 214 7.51 21.33 10.54
N ALA A 215 8.77 21.40 10.10
CA ALA A 215 9.47 20.26 9.51
C ALA A 215 9.58 19.07 10.50
N LEU A 216 9.91 19.35 11.77
CA LEU A 216 10.00 18.33 12.81
C LEU A 216 8.63 17.74 13.16
N LEU A 217 7.58 18.57 13.23
CA LEU A 217 6.21 18.12 13.46
C LEU A 217 5.71 17.23 12.31
N LEU A 218 5.98 17.62 11.06
CA LEU A 218 5.63 16.81 9.90
C LEU A 218 6.43 15.51 9.85
N ALA A 219 7.72 15.53 10.20
CA ALA A 219 8.55 14.32 10.28
C ALA A 219 8.03 13.36 11.36
N TYR A 220 7.73 13.87 12.55
CA TYR A 220 7.14 13.10 13.63
C TYR A 220 5.78 12.53 13.24
N GLY A 221 4.87 13.36 12.71
CA GLY A 221 3.55 12.91 12.25
C GLY A 221 3.63 11.89 11.12
N SER A 222 4.58 12.04 10.20
CA SER A 222 4.81 11.06 9.12
C SER A 222 5.27 9.72 9.68
N GLY A 223 6.22 9.72 10.61
CA GLY A 223 6.69 8.51 11.27
C GLY A 223 5.57 7.80 12.06
N ALA A 224 4.76 8.56 12.78
CA ALA A 224 3.63 8.03 13.54
C ALA A 224 2.52 7.43 12.66
N ILE A 225 2.25 8.02 11.48
CA ILE A 225 1.18 7.54 10.59
C ILE A 225 1.66 6.38 9.70
N LEU A 226 2.90 6.42 9.21
CA LEU A 226 3.41 5.45 8.25
C LEU A 226 4.17 4.27 8.87
N GLY A 227 4.60 4.41 10.13
CA GLY A 227 5.36 3.38 10.84
C GLY A 227 4.50 2.32 11.52
N GLY A 228 3.17 2.49 11.51
CA GLY A 228 2.26 1.62 12.26
C GLY A 228 2.35 1.81 13.77
N ALA A 229 1.54 1.03 14.48
CA ALA A 229 1.53 0.87 15.92
C ALA A 229 2.61 -0.17 16.31
N PRO A 230 3.28 0.03 17.46
CA PRO A 230 4.20 -0.97 17.98
C PRO A 230 3.42 -2.23 18.36
N LEU A 231 3.61 -3.30 17.60
CA LEU A 231 3.03 -4.62 17.86
C LEU A 231 3.95 -5.47 18.75
N PRO A 232 3.38 -6.36 19.57
CA PRO A 232 4.18 -7.25 20.41
C PRO A 232 4.94 -8.25 19.54
N GLU A 233 6.25 -8.33 19.75
CA GLU A 233 7.08 -9.37 19.14
C GLU A 233 6.71 -10.76 19.67
N PRO A 234 6.75 -11.82 18.84
CA PRO A 234 6.47 -13.17 19.30
C PRO A 234 7.43 -13.61 20.41
N GLY A 235 6.87 -13.95 21.57
CA GLY A 235 7.62 -14.45 22.72
C GLY A 235 8.00 -15.93 22.60
N ARG A 236 8.54 -16.49 23.70
CA ARG A 236 8.96 -17.90 23.78
C ARG A 236 7.86 -18.90 23.43
N PHE A 237 6.59 -18.56 23.66
CA PHE A 237 5.44 -19.41 23.33
C PHE A 237 5.47 -19.84 21.85
N TYR A 238 5.84 -18.93 20.94
CA TYR A 238 5.79 -19.13 19.49
C TYR A 238 7.04 -19.81 18.90
N THR A 239 8.07 -20.03 19.70
CA THR A 239 9.29 -20.70 19.22
C THR A 239 9.03 -22.20 19.11
N ALA A 240 9.24 -22.80 17.94
CA ALA A 240 9.13 -24.24 17.76
C ALA A 240 10.10 -25.02 18.68
N PRO A 241 9.66 -26.11 19.34
CA PRO A 241 10.56 -27.07 19.99
C PRO A 241 11.52 -27.71 18.96
N ALA A 242 12.76 -28.00 19.37
CA ALA A 242 13.75 -28.63 18.48
C ALA A 242 13.39 -30.08 18.11
N ASP A 243 12.57 -30.73 18.94
CA ASP A 243 12.08 -32.10 18.83
C ASP A 243 10.60 -32.16 18.44
N ALA A 244 10.08 -31.10 17.79
CA ALA A 244 8.71 -31.11 17.29
C ALA A 244 8.49 -32.30 16.34
N PRO A 245 7.39 -33.06 16.50
CA PRO A 245 7.06 -34.17 15.62
C PRO A 245 6.81 -33.67 14.18
N ASN A 246 7.07 -34.54 13.21
CA ASN A 246 6.81 -34.23 11.80
C ASN A 246 5.34 -34.48 11.40
N GLU A 247 4.56 -35.12 12.27
CA GLU A 247 3.14 -35.39 12.05
C GLU A 247 2.36 -34.07 12.03
N PRO A 248 1.54 -33.78 11.02
CA PRO A 248 0.72 -32.58 10.99
C PRO A 248 -0.36 -32.59 12.09
N GLY A 249 -0.71 -31.42 12.60
CA GLY A 249 -1.79 -31.22 13.56
C GLY A 249 -1.49 -31.68 14.98
N ARG A 250 -0.23 -31.88 15.37
CA ARG A 250 0.13 -32.23 16.76
C ARG A 250 0.14 -30.99 17.63
N LEU A 251 -0.62 -31.02 18.73
CA LEU A 251 -0.59 -29.96 19.72
C LEU A 251 0.75 -30.00 20.48
N LEU A 252 1.48 -28.89 20.45
CA LEU A 252 2.79 -28.76 21.11
C LEU A 252 2.69 -28.01 22.44
N ARG A 253 1.90 -26.94 22.46
CA ARG A 253 1.71 -26.08 23.64
C ARG A 253 0.34 -25.42 23.62
N SER A 254 -0.12 -25.07 24.80
CA SER A 254 -1.29 -24.22 25.00
C SER A 254 -1.09 -23.32 26.21
N GLU A 255 -1.58 -22.08 26.15
CA GLU A 255 -1.63 -21.17 27.30
C GLU A 255 -2.95 -20.39 27.33
N PRO A 256 -3.49 -20.03 28.52
CA PRO A 256 -4.68 -19.19 28.59
C PRO A 256 -4.49 -17.83 27.92
N LEU A 257 -5.50 -17.41 27.16
CA LEU A 257 -5.60 -16.11 26.52
C LEU A 257 -6.73 -15.31 27.17
N THR A 258 -6.43 -14.13 27.71
CA THR A 258 -7.40 -13.28 28.42
C THR A 258 -7.72 -11.98 27.69
N THR A 259 -6.86 -11.55 26.76
CA THR A 259 -7.02 -10.31 26.02
C THR A 259 -8.03 -10.47 24.89
N GLY A 260 -8.96 -9.52 24.76
CA GLY A 260 -9.94 -9.49 23.67
C GLY A 260 -10.96 -10.63 23.67
N VAL A 261 -11.06 -11.40 24.77
CA VAL A 261 -12.02 -12.50 24.91
C VAL A 261 -13.44 -11.96 25.20
N PRO A 262 -14.46 -12.32 24.41
CA PRO A 262 -15.85 -11.96 24.67
C PRO A 262 -16.37 -12.38 26.06
N ALA A 263 -17.32 -11.62 26.60
CA ALA A 263 -17.99 -11.99 27.84
C ALA A 263 -18.71 -13.34 27.68
N GLY A 264 -18.58 -14.23 28.67
CA GLY A 264 -19.14 -15.58 28.61
C GLY A 264 -18.26 -16.61 27.90
N ALA A 265 -17.13 -16.21 27.31
CA ALA A 265 -16.15 -17.10 26.69
C ALA A 265 -14.84 -17.19 27.48
N GLN A 266 -14.08 -18.26 27.22
CA GLN A 266 -12.70 -18.47 27.64
C GLN A 266 -11.87 -18.86 26.42
N ALA A 267 -10.57 -18.54 26.43
CA ALA A 267 -9.73 -18.74 25.27
C ALA A 267 -8.31 -19.17 25.63
N TRP A 268 -7.62 -19.71 24.64
CA TRP A 268 -6.24 -20.15 24.71
C TRP A 268 -5.49 -19.79 23.43
N ARG A 269 -4.19 -19.61 23.55
CA ARG A 269 -3.28 -19.73 22.42
C ARG A 269 -2.81 -21.17 22.32
N ILE A 270 -2.65 -21.65 21.09
CA ILE A 270 -2.07 -22.97 20.81
C ILE A 270 -0.86 -22.84 19.90
N LEU A 271 0.08 -23.78 20.03
CA LEU A 271 1.18 -24.00 19.10
C LEU A 271 1.07 -25.44 18.62
N TYR A 272 1.10 -25.67 17.31
CA TYR A 272 0.90 -26.99 16.73
C TYR A 272 1.73 -27.18 15.44
N THR A 273 1.94 -28.42 15.05
CA THR A 273 2.67 -28.76 13.82
C THR A 273 1.74 -28.69 12.61
N THR A 274 2.29 -28.35 11.46
CA THR A 274 1.58 -28.34 10.18
C THR A 274 2.60 -28.58 9.06
N THR A 275 2.26 -28.25 7.81
CA THR A 275 3.05 -28.61 6.64
C THR A 275 3.22 -27.41 5.71
N HIS A 276 4.45 -27.13 5.29
CA HIS A 276 4.76 -26.15 4.25
C HIS A 276 4.15 -26.56 2.89
N PRO A 277 4.06 -25.62 1.91
CA PRO A 277 3.59 -25.95 0.56
C PRO A 277 4.36 -27.13 -0.07
N ASP A 278 5.67 -27.21 0.15
CA ASP A 278 6.56 -28.25 -0.39
C ASP A 278 6.46 -29.62 0.32
N GLY A 279 5.59 -29.74 1.32
CA GLY A 279 5.39 -30.97 2.10
C GLY A 279 6.32 -31.12 3.30
N SER A 280 7.24 -30.18 3.54
CA SER A 280 8.12 -30.23 4.71
C SER A 280 7.39 -29.85 6.01
N PRO A 281 7.79 -30.40 7.18
CA PRO A 281 7.16 -30.06 8.46
C PRO A 281 7.33 -28.58 8.82
N ALA A 282 6.28 -28.00 9.40
CA ALA A 282 6.24 -26.64 9.90
C ALA A 282 5.58 -26.57 11.28
N VAL A 283 5.66 -25.40 11.92
CA VAL A 283 4.94 -25.10 13.16
C VAL A 283 4.16 -23.81 12.95
N SER A 284 2.91 -23.80 13.41
CA SER A 284 2.06 -22.61 13.44
C SER A 284 1.50 -22.42 14.84
N SER A 285 1.08 -21.19 15.13
CA SER A 285 0.26 -20.88 16.30
C SER A 285 -1.19 -20.63 15.88
N GLY A 286 -2.05 -20.41 16.87
CA GLY A 286 -3.44 -20.06 16.67
C GLY A 286 -4.15 -19.75 17.98
N THR A 287 -5.45 -19.52 17.90
CA THR A 287 -6.32 -19.33 19.06
C THR A 287 -7.43 -20.35 19.10
N VAL A 288 -7.86 -20.68 20.32
CA VAL A 288 -9.04 -21.50 20.59
C VAL A 288 -9.92 -20.72 21.53
N ILE A 289 -11.21 -20.65 21.25
CA ILE A 289 -12.20 -19.98 22.08
C ILE A 289 -13.41 -20.89 22.29
N ALA A 290 -13.89 -20.94 23.53
CA ALA A 290 -14.96 -21.82 23.95
C ALA A 290 -15.88 -21.11 24.97
N PRO A 291 -17.09 -21.63 25.22
CA PRO A 291 -17.95 -21.13 26.28
C PRO A 291 -17.29 -21.31 27.65
N LYS A 292 -17.55 -20.41 28.61
CA LYS A 292 -17.10 -20.61 30.00
C LYS A 292 -17.83 -21.75 30.70
N GLN A 293 -19.09 -21.97 30.36
CA GLN A 293 -19.89 -23.06 30.91
C GLN A 293 -19.85 -24.22 29.92
N LEU A 294 -19.10 -25.26 30.28
CA LEU A 294 -18.98 -26.48 29.49
C LEU A 294 -20.03 -27.49 29.97
N GLY A 295 -20.64 -28.21 29.03
CA GLY A 295 -21.46 -29.38 29.30
C GLY A 295 -20.62 -30.66 29.29
N ASP A 296 -21.29 -31.81 29.38
CA ASP A 296 -20.65 -33.14 29.35
C ASP A 296 -20.55 -33.72 27.92
N GLU A 297 -21.16 -33.08 26.92
CA GLU A 297 -21.16 -33.52 25.53
C GLU A 297 -20.03 -32.84 24.73
N PRO A 298 -19.43 -33.52 23.74
CA PRO A 298 -18.47 -32.91 22.83
C PRO A 298 -19.07 -31.69 22.12
N LEU A 299 -18.31 -30.59 22.10
CA LEU A 299 -18.75 -29.32 21.55
C LEU A 299 -18.60 -29.29 20.01
N PRO A 300 -19.55 -28.68 19.28
CA PRO A 300 -19.43 -28.48 17.84
C PRO A 300 -18.26 -27.56 17.51
N LEU A 301 -17.53 -27.87 16.44
CA LEU A 301 -16.31 -27.16 16.04
C LEU A 301 -16.55 -26.18 14.89
N LEU A 302 -16.18 -24.92 15.09
CA LEU A 302 -16.08 -23.89 14.07
C LEU A 302 -14.60 -23.67 13.72
N THR A 303 -14.23 -24.00 12.48
CA THR A 303 -12.86 -23.82 11.98
C THR A 303 -12.78 -22.48 11.25
N VAL A 304 -11.84 -21.61 11.62
CA VAL A 304 -11.79 -20.22 11.12
C VAL A 304 -10.46 -19.95 10.42
N ALA A 305 -10.57 -19.48 9.19
CA ALA A 305 -9.48 -18.97 8.37
C ALA A 305 -9.56 -17.43 8.38
N HIS A 306 -8.56 -16.76 8.97
CA HIS A 306 -8.57 -15.29 9.07
C HIS A 306 -8.16 -14.62 7.75
N GLY A 307 -8.59 -13.38 7.57
CA GLY A 307 -8.20 -12.51 6.45
C GLY A 307 -6.76 -12.03 6.55
N THR A 308 -6.33 -11.16 5.63
CA THR A 308 -4.94 -10.68 5.65
C THR A 308 -4.64 -9.87 6.89
N THR A 309 -3.70 -10.34 7.72
CA THR A 309 -3.16 -9.57 8.85
C THR A 309 -1.74 -9.07 8.62
N GLY A 310 -1.04 -9.55 7.58
CA GLY A 310 0.34 -9.21 7.25
C GLY A 310 1.13 -10.47 6.87
N VAL A 311 2.45 -10.35 6.71
CA VAL A 311 3.33 -11.47 6.28
C VAL A 311 4.52 -11.72 7.20
N VAL A 312 4.60 -11.00 8.31
CA VAL A 312 5.69 -11.10 9.29
C VAL A 312 5.18 -11.62 10.65
N PRO A 313 6.04 -12.24 11.48
CA PRO A 313 5.60 -12.93 12.70
C PRO A 313 4.76 -12.09 13.67
N LYS A 314 5.08 -10.80 13.84
CA LYS A 314 4.32 -9.88 14.73
C LYS A 314 2.86 -9.65 14.29
N CYS A 315 2.48 -10.06 13.08
CA CYS A 315 1.12 -9.89 12.54
C CYS A 315 0.16 -11.03 12.89
N ALA A 316 0.58 -12.04 13.66
CA ALA A 316 -0.31 -13.14 14.06
C ALA A 316 -1.56 -12.64 14.82
N PRO A 317 -2.77 -13.08 14.44
CA PRO A 317 -3.99 -12.79 15.20
C PRO A 317 -3.88 -13.14 16.69
N SER A 318 -3.23 -14.25 17.05
CA SER A 318 -3.07 -14.67 18.45
C SER A 318 -2.23 -13.72 19.32
N LEU A 319 -1.43 -12.83 18.71
CA LEU A 319 -0.69 -11.74 19.35
C LEU A 319 -1.51 -10.45 19.50
N SER A 320 -2.61 -10.33 18.76
CA SER A 320 -3.44 -9.13 18.71
C SER A 320 -4.14 -8.83 20.05
N ALA A 321 -4.45 -7.55 20.28
CA ALA A 321 -5.33 -7.13 21.36
C ALA A 321 -6.81 -7.50 21.11
N ALA A 322 -7.17 -7.83 19.86
CA ALA A 322 -8.50 -8.24 19.44
C ALA A 322 -8.45 -9.52 18.57
N PRO A 323 -8.00 -10.66 19.13
CA PRO A 323 -7.71 -11.88 18.37
C PRO A 323 -8.94 -12.55 17.73
N PHE A 324 -10.16 -12.17 18.16
CA PHE A 324 -11.43 -12.73 17.69
C PHE A 324 -12.29 -11.73 16.92
N ALA A 325 -11.75 -10.57 16.56
CA ALA A 325 -12.50 -9.52 15.86
C ALA A 325 -12.51 -9.68 14.34
N ASP A 326 -11.55 -10.42 13.78
CA ASP A 326 -11.41 -10.62 12.34
C ASP A 326 -12.51 -11.54 11.77
N GLY A 327 -12.90 -11.31 10.50
CA GLY A 327 -13.70 -12.27 9.74
C GLY A 327 -15.07 -12.62 10.35
N ALA A 328 -15.85 -11.62 10.76
CA ALA A 328 -17.16 -11.73 11.41
C ALA A 328 -17.13 -12.11 12.91
N GLY A 329 -16.24 -11.43 13.66
CA GLY A 329 -16.07 -11.64 15.09
C GLY A 329 -17.34 -11.58 15.96
N THR A 330 -18.34 -10.77 15.59
CA THR A 330 -19.64 -10.73 16.29
C THR A 330 -20.40 -12.04 16.15
N ALA A 331 -20.46 -12.60 14.93
CA ALA A 331 -21.09 -13.90 14.69
C ALA A 331 -20.30 -15.03 15.40
N LEU A 332 -18.97 -14.97 15.38
CA LEU A 332 -18.13 -15.94 16.09
C LEU A 332 -18.41 -15.90 17.60
N ALA A 333 -18.45 -14.70 18.19
CA ALA A 333 -18.78 -14.54 19.60
C ALA A 333 -20.19 -15.07 19.93
N GLU A 334 -21.17 -14.88 19.04
CA GLU A 334 -22.52 -15.44 19.18
C GLU A 334 -22.53 -16.98 19.11
N MET A 335 -21.85 -17.58 18.12
CA MET A 335 -21.70 -19.03 18.00
C MET A 335 -21.12 -19.65 19.28
N VAL A 336 -20.07 -19.04 19.84
CA VAL A 336 -19.45 -19.51 21.07
C VAL A 336 -20.38 -19.29 22.27
N THR A 337 -20.81 -18.05 22.51
CA THR A 337 -21.43 -17.67 23.80
C THR A 337 -22.90 -18.02 23.90
N GLN A 338 -23.61 -18.17 22.78
CA GLN A 338 -25.05 -18.41 22.73
C GLN A 338 -25.40 -19.79 22.17
N HIS A 339 -24.60 -20.32 21.23
CA HIS A 339 -24.84 -21.63 20.62
C HIS A 339 -23.92 -22.74 21.14
N GLY A 340 -22.95 -22.42 22.00
CA GLY A 340 -22.11 -23.42 22.66
C GLY A 340 -21.03 -24.05 21.77
N TRP A 341 -20.48 -23.29 20.82
CA TRP A 341 -19.44 -23.80 19.91
C TRP A 341 -18.02 -23.55 20.42
N VAL A 342 -17.10 -24.41 20.01
CA VAL A 342 -15.65 -24.13 20.07
C VAL A 342 -15.25 -23.56 18.72
N ALA A 343 -14.52 -22.45 18.71
CA ALA A 343 -13.90 -21.92 17.49
C ALA A 343 -12.38 -22.02 17.57
N VAL A 344 -11.76 -22.44 16.47
CA VAL A 344 -10.30 -22.51 16.31
C VAL A 344 -9.87 -21.67 15.11
N THR A 345 -8.91 -20.78 15.34
CA THR A 345 -8.31 -19.94 14.30
C THR A 345 -6.83 -20.25 14.20
N SER A 346 -6.37 -20.67 13.03
CA SER A 346 -4.93 -20.78 12.75
C SER A 346 -4.35 -19.39 12.50
N ASP A 347 -3.16 -19.07 13.02
CA ASP A 347 -2.44 -17.86 12.61
C ASP A 347 -1.78 -17.99 11.22
N TYR A 348 -1.66 -19.21 10.69
CA TYR A 348 -0.79 -19.58 9.57
C TYR A 348 0.73 -19.57 9.86
N ILE A 349 1.45 -20.47 9.17
CA ILE A 349 2.93 -20.50 9.14
C ILE A 349 3.49 -19.09 8.91
N GLY A 350 4.56 -18.75 9.63
CA GLY A 350 5.29 -17.47 9.47
C GLY A 350 4.61 -16.29 10.16
N LEU A 351 3.38 -16.44 10.64
CA LEU A 351 2.71 -15.53 11.53
C LEU A 351 2.82 -16.09 12.96
N GLY A 352 3.33 -15.29 13.88
CA GLY A 352 3.72 -15.68 15.25
C GLY A 352 5.00 -16.53 15.28
N THR A 353 5.08 -17.53 14.42
CA THR A 353 6.19 -18.47 14.29
C THR A 353 7.26 -17.98 13.30
N GLN A 354 8.45 -18.56 13.37
CA GLN A 354 9.54 -18.25 12.42
C GLN A 354 9.28 -18.92 11.06
N GLY A 355 9.65 -18.24 9.97
CA GLY A 355 9.49 -18.74 8.61
C GLY A 355 8.83 -17.71 7.69
N THR A 356 8.74 -18.04 6.40
CA THR A 356 8.01 -17.21 5.43
C THR A 356 6.54 -17.60 5.45
N HIS A 357 5.64 -16.61 5.59
CA HIS A 357 4.21 -16.85 5.49
C HIS A 357 3.82 -17.23 4.04
N PRO A 358 3.20 -18.40 3.81
CA PRO A 358 2.64 -18.78 2.49
C PRO A 358 1.37 -18.00 2.16
N TYR A 359 1.50 -16.68 2.03
CA TYR A 359 0.41 -15.76 1.79
C TYR A 359 -0.32 -16.06 0.48
N LEU A 360 -1.63 -16.33 0.54
CA LEU A 360 -2.48 -16.70 -0.60
C LEU A 360 -2.02 -17.98 -1.32
N ILE A 361 -1.30 -18.86 -0.62
CA ILE A 361 -0.98 -20.22 -1.07
C ILE A 361 -2.03 -21.16 -0.51
N GLY A 362 -3.04 -21.45 -1.33
CA GLY A 362 -4.32 -21.98 -0.85
C GLY A 362 -4.21 -23.34 -0.17
N ASP A 363 -3.38 -24.25 -0.70
CA ASP A 363 -3.16 -25.56 -0.10
C ASP A 363 -2.46 -25.44 1.26
N ALA A 364 -1.48 -24.56 1.41
CA ALA A 364 -0.79 -24.33 2.67
C ALA A 364 -1.70 -23.67 3.71
N GLU A 365 -2.52 -22.69 3.33
CA GLU A 365 -3.53 -22.11 4.22
C GLU A 365 -4.51 -23.18 4.72
N ALA A 366 -5.03 -24.00 3.81
CA ALA A 366 -5.94 -25.08 4.16
C ALA A 366 -5.31 -26.14 5.09
N ARG A 367 -4.05 -26.52 4.86
CA ARG A 367 -3.31 -27.42 5.77
C ARG A 367 -3.20 -26.83 7.17
N ASN A 368 -2.85 -25.55 7.28
CA ASN A 368 -2.79 -24.83 8.56
C ASN A 368 -4.13 -24.84 9.29
N VAL A 369 -5.21 -24.56 8.57
CA VAL A 369 -6.58 -24.52 9.09
C VAL A 369 -7.02 -25.90 9.62
N LEU A 370 -6.82 -26.96 8.82
CA LEU A 370 -7.17 -28.34 9.21
C LEU A 370 -6.30 -28.86 10.36
N ASP A 371 -5.01 -28.54 10.35
CA ASP A 371 -4.08 -28.98 11.40
C ASP A 371 -4.34 -28.26 12.73
N ALA A 372 -4.84 -27.02 12.71
CA ALA A 372 -5.33 -26.35 13.92
C ALA A 372 -6.53 -27.10 14.51
N SER A 373 -7.47 -27.54 13.66
CA SER A 373 -8.62 -28.35 14.07
C SER A 373 -8.20 -29.70 14.64
N ARG A 374 -7.20 -30.38 14.06
CA ARG A 374 -6.57 -31.59 14.63
C ARG A 374 -5.92 -31.35 15.98
N ALA A 375 -5.25 -30.21 16.15
CA ALA A 375 -4.60 -29.87 17.40
C ALA A 375 -5.62 -29.66 18.53
N VAL A 376 -6.80 -29.10 18.22
CA VAL A 376 -7.90 -28.94 19.18
C VAL A 376 -8.50 -30.28 19.62
N GLN A 377 -8.53 -31.30 18.76
CA GLN A 377 -8.96 -32.65 19.18
C GLN A 377 -8.06 -33.28 20.26
N GLN A 378 -6.86 -32.73 20.48
CA GLN A 378 -5.89 -33.18 21.49
C GLN A 378 -5.85 -32.27 22.71
N PHE A 379 -6.75 -31.29 22.79
CA PHE A 379 -6.68 -30.23 23.79
C PHE A 379 -7.49 -30.59 25.05
N ASP A 380 -6.82 -31.14 26.06
CA ASP A 380 -7.43 -31.65 27.31
C ASP A 380 -8.56 -30.80 27.94
N PRO A 381 -8.52 -29.45 27.94
CA PRO A 381 -9.60 -28.64 28.53
C PRO A 381 -10.94 -28.68 27.78
N LEU A 382 -10.99 -29.19 26.55
CA LEU A 382 -12.18 -29.21 25.70
C LEU A 382 -12.33 -30.58 25.02
N GLU A 383 -13.55 -31.09 24.94
CA GLU A 383 -13.89 -32.17 24.03
C GLU A 383 -14.67 -31.58 22.85
N THR A 384 -14.26 -31.90 21.63
CA THR A 384 -14.91 -31.41 20.40
C THR A 384 -15.30 -32.55 19.48
N THR A 385 -16.29 -32.32 18.63
CA THR A 385 -16.59 -33.20 17.51
C THR A 385 -15.50 -33.14 16.44
N THR A 386 -15.43 -34.18 15.59
CA THR A 386 -14.60 -34.18 14.36
C THR A 386 -15.30 -33.52 13.17
N ASP A 387 -16.61 -33.30 13.27
CA ASP A 387 -17.38 -32.52 12.31
C ASP A 387 -17.11 -31.03 12.52
N THR A 388 -17.01 -30.26 11.44
CA THR A 388 -16.77 -28.82 11.51
C THR A 388 -17.44 -28.03 10.38
N VAL A 389 -17.74 -26.76 10.64
CA VAL A 389 -18.04 -25.76 9.60
C VAL A 389 -16.84 -24.83 9.48
N VAL A 390 -16.48 -24.45 8.26
CA VAL A 390 -15.31 -23.61 7.98
C VAL A 390 -15.77 -22.20 7.59
N TRP A 391 -15.26 -21.17 8.26
CA TRP A 391 -15.50 -19.77 7.93
C TRP A 391 -14.21 -19.09 7.46
N GLY A 392 -14.34 -18.10 6.57
CA GLY A 392 -13.23 -17.18 6.33
C GLY A 392 -13.58 -15.97 5.48
N HIS A 393 -12.82 -14.89 5.66
CA HIS A 393 -12.99 -13.60 4.98
C HIS A 393 -11.76 -13.23 4.16
N SER A 394 -11.92 -12.64 2.97
CA SER A 394 -10.79 -12.15 2.15
C SER A 394 -9.80 -13.28 1.80
N GLN A 395 -8.53 -13.16 2.18
CA GLN A 395 -7.56 -14.28 2.18
C GLN A 395 -8.13 -15.52 2.86
N GLY A 396 -8.64 -15.39 4.08
CA GLY A 396 -9.28 -16.50 4.80
C GLY A 396 -10.50 -17.06 4.07
N GLY A 397 -11.17 -16.26 3.24
CA GLY A 397 -12.23 -16.75 2.36
C GLY A 397 -11.69 -17.70 1.28
N GLN A 398 -10.52 -17.38 0.71
CA GLN A 398 -9.80 -18.29 -0.18
C GLN A 398 -9.32 -19.54 0.58
N GLY A 399 -8.71 -19.37 1.76
CA GLY A 399 -8.29 -20.46 2.63
C GLY A 399 -9.44 -21.38 3.06
N ALA A 400 -10.63 -20.84 3.33
CA ALA A 400 -11.82 -21.61 3.68
C ALA A 400 -12.32 -22.46 2.49
N LEU A 401 -12.32 -21.90 1.28
CA LEU A 401 -12.64 -22.63 0.05
C LEU A 401 -11.64 -23.77 -0.22
N TRP A 402 -10.34 -23.50 -0.11
CA TRP A 402 -9.30 -24.52 -0.23
C TRP A 402 -9.40 -25.60 0.85
N THR A 403 -9.75 -25.21 2.08
CA THR A 403 -10.01 -26.15 3.18
C THR A 403 -11.12 -27.12 2.79
N GLY A 404 -12.22 -26.62 2.22
CA GLY A 404 -13.30 -27.44 1.70
C GLY A 404 -12.87 -28.39 0.58
N GLN A 405 -11.95 -27.98 -0.28
CA GLN A 405 -11.45 -28.82 -1.39
C GLN A 405 -10.57 -29.97 -0.91
N ILE A 406 -9.64 -29.71 0.02
CA ILE A 406 -8.59 -30.69 0.37
C ILE A 406 -8.91 -31.52 1.61
N ALA A 407 -9.93 -31.15 2.41
CA ALA A 407 -10.20 -31.79 3.70
C ALA A 407 -10.30 -33.32 3.60
N GLY A 408 -11.05 -33.85 2.63
CA GLY A 408 -11.24 -35.29 2.48
C GLY A 408 -9.96 -36.08 2.20
N ASP A 409 -8.97 -35.48 1.53
CA ASP A 409 -7.71 -36.14 1.18
C ASP A 409 -6.63 -35.89 2.25
N TYR A 410 -6.56 -34.68 2.80
CA TYR A 410 -5.51 -34.28 3.75
C TYR A 410 -5.85 -34.62 5.20
N ALA A 411 -7.12 -34.49 5.59
CA ALA A 411 -7.64 -34.73 6.94
C ALA A 411 -8.95 -35.54 6.93
N PRO A 412 -8.93 -36.79 6.41
CA PRO A 412 -10.12 -37.61 6.23
C PRO A 412 -10.90 -37.91 7.52
N GLU A 413 -10.27 -37.75 8.67
CA GLU A 413 -10.92 -37.88 9.98
C GLU A 413 -11.78 -36.67 10.37
N LEU A 414 -11.64 -35.53 9.69
CA LEU A 414 -12.47 -34.33 9.88
C LEU A 414 -13.57 -34.26 8.82
N THR A 415 -14.82 -34.10 9.25
CA THR A 415 -15.96 -33.93 8.33
C THR A 415 -16.28 -32.45 8.17
N VAL A 416 -16.04 -31.88 7.00
CA VAL A 416 -16.50 -30.51 6.70
C VAL A 416 -17.99 -30.55 6.34
N LYS A 417 -18.83 -29.96 7.21
CA LYS A 417 -20.29 -29.88 7.05
C LYS A 417 -20.73 -28.71 6.18
N GLY A 418 -19.87 -27.70 6.04
CA GLY A 418 -20.09 -26.55 5.17
C GLY A 418 -18.92 -25.59 5.16
N VAL A 419 -18.82 -24.79 4.10
CA VAL A 419 -17.84 -23.70 3.94
C VAL A 419 -18.57 -22.37 3.73
N ALA A 420 -18.32 -21.39 4.60
CA ALA A 420 -18.82 -20.03 4.47
C ALA A 420 -17.66 -19.08 4.16
N ALA A 421 -17.62 -18.59 2.93
CA ALA A 421 -16.58 -17.68 2.43
C ALA A 421 -17.15 -16.27 2.24
N PHE A 422 -16.49 -15.25 2.78
CA PHE A 422 -16.95 -13.86 2.72
C PHE A 422 -15.93 -13.02 1.95
N ALA A 423 -16.37 -12.38 0.86
CA ALA A 423 -15.52 -11.65 -0.09
C ALA A 423 -14.19 -12.39 -0.38
N PRO A 424 -14.23 -13.69 -0.77
CA PRO A 424 -13.02 -14.50 -0.87
C PRO A 424 -12.09 -14.00 -1.98
N ALA A 425 -10.78 -14.08 -1.77
CA ALA A 425 -9.78 -13.84 -2.80
C ALA A 425 -9.74 -15.01 -3.80
N ALA A 426 -10.82 -15.20 -4.57
CA ALA A 426 -11.06 -16.41 -5.37
C ALA A 426 -10.57 -16.32 -6.84
N ASP A 427 -10.11 -15.15 -7.27
CA ASP A 427 -9.49 -14.90 -8.58
C ASP A 427 -8.26 -13.98 -8.36
N LEU A 428 -7.11 -14.58 -8.05
CA LEU A 428 -5.90 -13.83 -7.71
C LEU A 428 -5.31 -13.11 -8.91
N TYR A 429 -5.39 -13.70 -10.09
CA TYR A 429 -4.94 -13.05 -11.32
C TYR A 429 -5.81 -11.83 -11.65
N GLY A 430 -7.14 -12.00 -11.59
CA GLY A 430 -8.11 -10.93 -11.79
C GLY A 430 -7.90 -9.79 -10.80
N LEU A 431 -7.72 -10.11 -9.51
CA LEU A 431 -7.41 -9.12 -8.47
C LEU A 431 -6.12 -8.35 -8.77
N ALA A 432 -5.04 -9.06 -9.09
CA ALA A 432 -3.75 -8.45 -9.42
C ALA A 432 -3.84 -7.52 -10.64
N GLU A 433 -4.62 -7.89 -11.67
CA GLU A 433 -4.78 -7.09 -12.88
C GLU A 433 -5.72 -5.90 -12.67
N ALA A 434 -6.83 -6.10 -11.96
CA ALA A 434 -7.85 -5.09 -11.71
C ALA A 434 -7.40 -3.99 -10.73
N ASP A 435 -6.55 -4.32 -9.76
CA ASP A 435 -6.17 -3.41 -8.66
C ASP A 435 -4.69 -3.01 -8.66
N LYS A 436 -3.94 -3.30 -9.73
CA LYS A 436 -2.51 -2.97 -9.84
C LYS A 436 -2.16 -1.51 -9.60
N THR A 437 -3.10 -0.59 -9.82
CA THR A 437 -2.90 0.85 -9.59
C THR A 437 -3.40 1.33 -8.23
N ASP A 438 -4.25 0.56 -7.57
CA ASP A 438 -4.96 0.96 -6.36
C ASP A 438 -4.12 0.67 -5.11
N ALA A 439 -4.32 1.46 -4.05
CA ALA A 439 -3.48 1.36 -2.85
C ALA A 439 -3.59 -0.02 -2.19
N ALA A 440 -4.80 -0.57 -2.06
CA ALA A 440 -5.05 -1.87 -1.47
C ALA A 440 -4.47 -3.01 -2.33
N GLY A 441 -4.67 -2.98 -3.66
CA GLY A 441 -4.09 -3.97 -4.57
C GLY A 441 -2.56 -3.96 -4.58
N LYS A 442 -1.94 -2.78 -4.45
CA LYS A 442 -0.48 -2.65 -4.27
C LYS A 442 0.00 -3.23 -2.95
N THR A 443 -0.78 -3.09 -1.86
CA THR A 443 -0.46 -3.72 -0.57
C THR A 443 -0.50 -5.25 -0.67
N VAL A 444 -1.55 -5.82 -1.26
CA VAL A 444 -1.65 -7.28 -1.51
C VAL A 444 -0.50 -7.75 -2.40
N SER A 445 -0.23 -7.03 -3.50
CA SER A 445 0.88 -7.36 -4.41
C SER A 445 2.24 -7.28 -3.74
N ALA A 446 2.43 -6.35 -2.80
CA ALA A 446 3.67 -6.24 -2.03
C ALA A 446 3.87 -7.43 -1.08
N TYR A 447 2.80 -7.89 -0.41
CA TYR A 447 2.86 -9.12 0.38
C TYR A 447 3.15 -10.35 -0.46
N ILE A 448 2.55 -10.47 -1.65
CA ILE A 448 2.88 -11.52 -2.62
C ILE A 448 4.36 -11.41 -3.02
N ALA A 449 4.85 -10.22 -3.40
CA ALA A 449 6.26 -10.02 -3.77
C ALA A 449 7.22 -10.46 -2.66
N ALA A 450 6.95 -10.07 -1.41
CA ALA A 450 7.78 -10.37 -0.25
C ALA A 450 7.81 -11.87 0.11
N THR A 451 6.73 -12.60 -0.15
CA THR A 451 6.59 -14.00 0.28
C THR A 451 6.86 -14.99 -0.86
N TRP A 452 6.31 -14.73 -2.05
CA TRP A 452 6.40 -15.66 -3.18
C TRP A 452 7.78 -15.73 -3.79
N ASP A 453 8.62 -14.69 -3.69
CA ASP A 453 10.02 -14.77 -4.12
C ASP A 453 10.79 -15.84 -3.32
N ARG A 454 10.44 -16.03 -2.05
CA ARG A 454 11.05 -17.06 -1.18
C ARG A 454 10.43 -18.44 -1.36
N ILE A 455 9.13 -18.50 -1.68
CA ILE A 455 8.38 -19.76 -1.84
C ILE A 455 8.57 -20.36 -3.24
N TYR A 456 8.64 -19.50 -4.25
CA TYR A 456 8.84 -19.82 -5.65
C TYR A 456 10.09 -19.09 -6.19
N PRO A 457 11.30 -19.46 -5.71
CA PRO A 457 12.54 -18.79 -6.10
C PRO A 457 12.82 -18.86 -7.61
N GLU A 458 12.21 -19.81 -8.32
CA GLU A 458 12.25 -19.92 -9.78
C GLU A 458 11.63 -18.71 -10.50
N LEU A 459 10.74 -17.96 -9.85
CA LEU A 459 10.08 -16.79 -10.44
C LEU A 459 10.95 -15.53 -10.38
N GLU A 460 11.97 -15.50 -9.51
CA GLU A 460 12.89 -14.36 -9.30
C GLU A 460 12.15 -13.00 -9.19
N LEU A 461 11.01 -12.97 -8.49
CA LEU A 461 10.08 -11.83 -8.47
C LEU A 461 10.75 -10.53 -8.04
N GLU A 462 11.71 -10.56 -7.10
CA GLU A 462 12.44 -9.37 -6.64
C GLU A 462 13.13 -8.63 -7.80
N ARG A 463 13.68 -9.37 -8.77
CA ARG A 463 14.38 -8.81 -9.95
C ARG A 463 13.43 -8.24 -10.99
N HIS A 464 12.17 -8.66 -10.94
CA HIS A 464 11.14 -8.36 -11.92
C HIS A 464 10.13 -7.32 -11.43
N LEU A 465 10.31 -6.80 -10.21
CA LEU A 465 9.54 -5.68 -9.69
C LEU A 465 9.66 -4.44 -10.59
N THR A 466 8.56 -3.69 -10.69
CA THR A 466 8.54 -2.42 -11.42
C THR A 466 9.56 -1.45 -10.81
N PRO A 467 10.38 -0.73 -11.62
CA PRO A 467 11.38 0.19 -11.09
C PRO A 467 10.81 1.16 -10.05
N GLY A 468 11.47 1.22 -8.89
CA GLY A 468 11.09 2.07 -7.76
C GLY A 468 9.99 1.52 -6.84
N SER A 469 9.47 0.31 -7.04
CA SER A 469 8.50 -0.31 -6.13
C SER A 469 9.15 -1.07 -4.95
N ALA A 470 10.37 -1.60 -5.12
CA ALA A 470 11.04 -2.45 -4.11
C ALA A 470 11.10 -1.83 -2.70
N GLY A 471 11.50 -0.56 -2.58
CA GLY A 471 11.52 0.11 -1.27
C GLY A 471 10.12 0.41 -0.68
N GLY A 472 9.06 0.31 -1.48
CA GLY A 472 7.68 0.29 -0.99
C GLY A 472 7.26 -1.10 -0.51
N VAL A 473 7.67 -2.15 -1.23
CA VAL A 473 7.47 -3.55 -0.84
C VAL A 473 8.11 -3.83 0.53
N GLU A 474 9.38 -3.47 0.72
CA GLU A 474 10.12 -3.62 1.98
C GLU A 474 9.42 -2.90 3.16
N LYS A 475 8.81 -1.74 2.91
CA LYS A 475 8.07 -1.02 3.96
C LYS A 475 6.71 -1.63 4.27
N ILE A 476 6.05 -2.19 3.25
CA ILE A 476 4.72 -2.79 3.41
C ILE A 476 4.85 -4.16 4.08
N GLU A 477 5.85 -4.97 3.73
CA GLU A 477 6.03 -6.31 4.33
C GLU A 477 6.19 -6.27 5.85
N ASP A 478 6.80 -5.20 6.37
CA ASP A 478 7.02 -4.98 7.80
C ASP A 478 5.79 -4.44 8.53
N LEU A 479 4.69 -4.13 7.83
CA LEU A 479 3.45 -3.65 8.42
C LEU A 479 2.42 -4.78 8.54
N CYS A 480 1.50 -4.62 9.50
CA CYS A 480 0.36 -5.51 9.64
C CYS A 480 -0.90 -4.86 9.06
N PHE A 481 -1.77 -5.69 8.49
CA PHE A 481 -3.04 -5.31 7.88
C PHE A 481 -4.23 -5.60 8.82
N ASN A 482 -4.04 -5.46 10.12
CA ASN A 482 -5.10 -5.57 11.13
C ASN A 482 -5.05 -4.39 12.12
N GLY A 483 -6.16 -4.13 12.82
CA GLY A 483 -6.23 -3.09 13.84
C GLY A 483 -5.85 -1.69 13.33
N ASP A 484 -4.99 -1.00 14.09
CA ASP A 484 -4.58 0.39 13.82
C ASP A 484 -3.64 0.54 12.61
N ASP A 485 -3.05 -0.56 12.12
CA ASP A 485 -2.02 -0.54 11.06
C ASP A 485 -2.58 -0.61 9.64
N VAL A 486 -3.85 -0.97 9.47
CA VAL A 486 -4.53 -1.02 8.16
C VAL A 486 -4.37 0.31 7.42
N LEU A 487 -4.54 1.44 8.13
CA LEU A 487 -4.37 2.76 7.53
C LEU A 487 -2.92 3.00 7.11
N ALA A 488 -1.94 2.59 7.92
CA ALA A 488 -0.52 2.75 7.60
C ALA A 488 -0.14 1.93 6.36
N ALA A 489 -0.54 0.66 6.28
CA ALA A 489 -0.25 -0.23 5.16
C ALA A 489 -0.88 0.26 3.85
N ILE A 490 -2.15 0.69 3.89
CA ILE A 490 -2.83 1.29 2.73
C ILE A 490 -2.16 2.61 2.33
N LEU A 491 -1.76 3.43 3.30
CA LEU A 491 -1.11 4.71 3.02
C LEU A 491 0.28 4.50 2.39
N GLN A 492 1.05 3.52 2.85
CA GLN A 492 2.30 3.11 2.18
C GLN A 492 2.04 2.61 0.76
N GLY A 493 1.02 1.77 0.56
CA GLY A 493 0.57 1.34 -0.78
C GLY A 493 0.25 2.52 -1.70
N SER A 494 -0.42 3.56 -1.17
CA SER A 494 -0.69 4.81 -1.91
C SER A 494 0.56 5.60 -2.28
N GLN A 495 1.65 5.42 -1.51
CA GLN A 495 2.94 6.03 -1.77
C GLN A 495 3.81 5.20 -2.72
N VAL A 496 3.39 4.03 -3.19
CA VAL A 496 4.09 3.33 -4.27
C VAL A 496 3.73 3.99 -5.61
N PRO A 497 4.68 4.62 -6.33
CA PRO A 497 4.36 5.42 -7.52
C PRO A 497 3.84 4.62 -8.71
N ASN A 498 4.25 3.37 -8.82
CA ASN A 498 3.91 2.45 -9.91
C ASN A 498 3.15 1.23 -9.35
N GLN A 499 2.61 0.40 -10.21
CA GLN A 499 2.21 -0.97 -9.85
C GLN A 499 3.43 -1.77 -9.37
N ILE A 500 3.19 -2.82 -8.58
CA ILE A 500 4.29 -3.67 -8.05
C ILE A 500 4.88 -4.52 -9.17
N PHE A 501 4.05 -5.32 -9.85
CA PHE A 501 4.45 -6.19 -10.94
C PHE A 501 4.14 -5.56 -12.30
N PRO A 502 5.07 -5.58 -13.28
CA PRO A 502 4.78 -5.13 -14.63
C PRO A 502 3.85 -6.12 -15.34
N ASP A 503 3.08 -5.63 -16.33
CA ASP A 503 2.12 -6.46 -17.08
C ASP A 503 2.77 -7.68 -17.74
N SER A 504 4.05 -7.59 -18.13
CA SER A 504 4.79 -8.72 -18.71
C SER A 504 5.06 -9.85 -17.73
N VAL A 505 5.16 -9.54 -16.44
CA VAL A 505 5.36 -10.55 -15.37
C VAL A 505 4.03 -11.20 -15.04
N LEU A 506 2.95 -10.40 -14.94
CA LEU A 506 1.59 -10.92 -14.80
C LEU A 506 1.20 -11.81 -15.97
N ALA A 507 1.57 -11.48 -17.22
CA ALA A 507 1.25 -12.29 -18.38
C ALA A 507 2.10 -13.59 -18.50
N GLY A 508 3.07 -13.82 -17.61
CA GLY A 508 3.99 -14.97 -17.64
C GLY A 508 3.70 -16.03 -16.57
N GLU A 509 4.74 -16.77 -16.20
CA GLU A 509 4.66 -17.89 -15.23
C GLU A 509 4.11 -17.46 -13.87
N PHE A 510 4.39 -16.23 -13.43
CA PHE A 510 3.82 -15.68 -12.20
C PHE A 510 2.29 -15.59 -12.27
N GLY A 511 1.72 -15.12 -13.38
CA GLY A 511 0.27 -15.08 -13.55
C GLY A 511 -0.37 -16.46 -13.61
N ASP A 512 0.31 -17.44 -14.20
CA ASP A 512 -0.17 -18.82 -14.16
C ASP A 512 -0.09 -19.41 -12.75
N ARG A 513 0.90 -19.00 -11.96
CA ARG A 513 1.00 -19.34 -10.54
C ARG A 513 -0.12 -18.71 -9.71
N LEU A 514 -0.50 -17.46 -9.97
CA LEU A 514 -1.67 -16.82 -9.35
C LEU A 514 -2.95 -17.60 -9.63
N LYS A 515 -3.23 -17.93 -10.90
CA LYS A 515 -4.42 -18.72 -11.28
C LYS A 515 -4.44 -20.11 -10.64
N ALA A 516 -3.27 -20.72 -10.42
CA ALA A 516 -3.17 -22.02 -9.77
C ALA A 516 -3.58 -21.99 -8.29
N GLN A 517 -3.64 -20.81 -7.66
CA GLN A 517 -4.10 -20.64 -6.28
C GLN A 517 -5.60 -20.32 -6.18
N ASP A 518 -6.32 -20.22 -7.31
CA ASP A 518 -7.76 -19.99 -7.31
C ASP A 518 -8.49 -21.26 -6.85
N PRO A 519 -9.37 -21.18 -5.84
CA PRO A 519 -10.17 -22.31 -5.42
C PRO A 519 -11.18 -22.64 -6.51
N THR A 520 -11.09 -23.84 -7.08
CA THR A 520 -11.88 -24.23 -8.25
C THR A 520 -12.81 -25.41 -8.01
N GLY A 521 -12.78 -26.01 -6.82
CA GLY A 521 -13.51 -27.22 -6.50
C GLY A 521 -12.72 -28.50 -6.83
N PRO A 522 -13.35 -29.69 -6.74
CA PRO A 522 -14.71 -29.88 -6.26
C PRO A 522 -14.88 -29.48 -4.80
N PHE A 523 -16.06 -29.00 -4.40
CA PHE A 523 -16.40 -28.74 -3.00
C PHE A 523 -17.39 -29.82 -2.51
N PRO A 524 -16.93 -30.85 -1.78
CA PRO A 524 -17.82 -31.93 -1.31
C PRO A 524 -18.90 -31.46 -0.33
N ALA A 525 -18.60 -30.41 0.43
CA ALA A 525 -19.51 -29.80 1.40
C ALA A 525 -20.26 -28.60 0.76
N PRO A 526 -21.47 -28.26 1.24
CA PRO A 526 -22.18 -27.07 0.79
C PRO A 526 -21.35 -25.78 1.01
N VAL A 527 -21.35 -24.91 0.00
CA VAL A 527 -20.63 -23.62 0.04
C VAL A 527 -21.61 -22.46 0.06
N MET A 528 -21.37 -21.50 0.96
CA MET A 528 -21.97 -20.17 0.90
C MET A 528 -20.90 -19.13 0.60
N VAL A 529 -21.18 -18.25 -0.37
CA VAL A 529 -20.34 -17.09 -0.68
C VAL A 529 -21.13 -15.82 -0.39
N ALA A 530 -20.57 -14.92 0.40
CA ALA A 530 -21.14 -13.59 0.65
C ALA A 530 -20.27 -12.50 0.02
N GLN A 531 -20.88 -11.53 -0.66
CA GLN A 531 -20.16 -10.42 -1.30
C GLN A 531 -20.82 -9.07 -1.01
N GLY A 532 -20.03 -8.08 -0.62
CA GLY A 532 -20.47 -6.68 -0.55
C GLY A 532 -20.42 -6.04 -1.94
N LEU A 533 -21.48 -5.37 -2.37
CA LEU A 533 -21.56 -4.76 -3.71
C LEU A 533 -20.83 -3.41 -3.83
N ALA A 534 -20.27 -2.90 -2.72
CA ALA A 534 -19.41 -1.72 -2.70
C ALA A 534 -17.96 -2.06 -2.34
N ASP A 535 -17.57 -3.32 -2.52
CA ASP A 535 -16.20 -3.80 -2.27
C ASP A 535 -15.20 -3.20 -3.28
N PRO A 536 -14.20 -2.42 -2.81
CA PRO A 536 -13.24 -1.79 -3.69
C PRO A 536 -12.02 -2.68 -4.01
N LEU A 537 -11.92 -3.87 -3.42
CA LEU A 537 -10.77 -4.78 -3.56
C LEU A 537 -11.22 -6.08 -4.23
N VAL A 538 -12.02 -6.90 -3.56
CA VAL A 538 -12.61 -8.09 -4.18
C VAL A 538 -13.86 -7.64 -4.93
N LYS A 539 -13.65 -7.18 -6.17
CA LYS A 539 -14.69 -6.52 -6.96
C LYS A 539 -15.91 -7.44 -7.15
N PRO A 540 -17.15 -6.92 -7.00
CA PRO A 540 -18.36 -7.73 -7.12
C PRO A 540 -18.48 -8.48 -8.45
N ASP A 541 -18.12 -7.85 -9.56
CA ASP A 541 -18.17 -8.46 -10.89
C ASP A 541 -17.22 -9.67 -10.98
N MET A 542 -16.01 -9.54 -10.45
CA MET A 542 -15.01 -10.62 -10.40
C MET A 542 -15.53 -11.79 -9.54
N GLN A 543 -16.11 -11.50 -8.38
CA GLN A 543 -16.69 -12.53 -7.52
C GLN A 543 -17.90 -13.21 -8.19
N HIS A 544 -18.76 -12.43 -8.84
CA HIS A 544 -19.91 -12.95 -9.59
C HIS A 544 -19.45 -13.89 -10.72
N ASP A 545 -18.44 -13.48 -11.49
CA ASP A 545 -17.90 -14.30 -12.59
C ASP A 545 -17.29 -15.61 -12.08
N TRP A 546 -16.56 -15.58 -10.96
CA TRP A 546 -16.04 -16.79 -10.32
C TRP A 546 -17.17 -17.73 -9.88
N VAL A 547 -18.20 -17.21 -9.19
CA VAL A 547 -19.36 -18.00 -8.74
C VAL A 547 -20.09 -18.61 -9.94
N ALA A 548 -20.37 -17.81 -10.98
CA ALA A 548 -21.03 -18.28 -12.19
C ALA A 548 -20.23 -19.40 -12.88
N ALA A 549 -18.90 -19.28 -12.91
CA ALA A 549 -18.02 -20.32 -13.45
C ALA A 549 -18.08 -21.62 -12.63
N ARG A 550 -18.11 -21.54 -11.29
CA ARG A 550 -18.23 -22.71 -10.41
C ARG A 550 -19.61 -23.38 -10.53
N CYS A 551 -20.68 -22.59 -10.51
CA CYS A 551 -22.05 -23.09 -10.74
C CYS A 551 -22.16 -23.83 -12.09
N LYS A 552 -21.57 -23.27 -13.16
CA LYS A 552 -21.52 -23.93 -14.48
C LYS A 552 -20.70 -25.22 -14.48
N ALA A 553 -19.71 -25.33 -13.59
CA ALA A 553 -18.93 -26.55 -13.39
C ALA A 553 -19.65 -27.62 -12.56
N GLY A 554 -20.84 -27.31 -12.01
CA GLY A 554 -21.68 -28.25 -11.26
C GLY A 554 -21.60 -28.08 -9.73
N GLU A 555 -20.84 -27.11 -9.24
CA GLU A 555 -20.77 -26.80 -7.82
C GLU A 555 -22.11 -26.27 -7.28
N GLN A 556 -22.38 -26.52 -6.01
CA GLN A 556 -23.58 -26.04 -5.30
C GLN A 556 -23.20 -24.87 -4.40
N ILE A 557 -23.57 -23.66 -4.81
CA ILE A 557 -23.20 -22.42 -4.12
C ILE A 557 -24.45 -21.64 -3.73
N ASP A 558 -24.54 -21.26 -2.46
CA ASP A 558 -25.44 -20.24 -1.92
C ASP A 558 -24.73 -18.87 -2.02
N TYR A 559 -24.99 -18.12 -3.09
CA TYR A 559 -24.37 -16.81 -3.33
C TYR A 559 -25.26 -15.67 -2.85
N ARG A 560 -24.74 -14.88 -1.91
CA ARG A 560 -25.46 -13.77 -1.26
C ARG A 560 -24.74 -12.44 -1.49
N THR A 561 -25.47 -11.46 -1.98
CA THR A 561 -24.95 -10.11 -2.26
C THR A 561 -25.54 -9.07 -1.33
N PHE A 562 -24.73 -8.11 -0.90
CA PHE A 562 -25.12 -7.09 0.07
C PHE A 562 -24.90 -5.68 -0.49
N PRO A 563 -25.98 -4.98 -0.91
CA PRO A 563 -25.90 -3.62 -1.43
C PRO A 563 -25.28 -2.64 -0.43
N GLY A 564 -24.35 -1.81 -0.89
CA GLY A 564 -23.74 -0.74 -0.09
C GLY A 564 -22.70 -1.19 0.93
N LEU A 565 -22.50 -2.49 1.13
CA LEU A 565 -21.43 -3.00 1.98
C LEU A 565 -20.12 -3.09 1.19
N SER A 566 -19.05 -2.56 1.79
CA SER A 566 -17.66 -2.67 1.35
C SER A 566 -17.02 -3.98 1.82
N HIS A 567 -15.76 -4.20 1.45
CA HIS A 567 -14.94 -5.34 1.87
C HIS A 567 -15.00 -5.62 3.38
N ASN A 568 -14.86 -4.56 4.20
CA ASN A 568 -14.79 -4.67 5.65
C ASN A 568 -16.16 -4.54 6.31
N THR A 569 -17.05 -3.70 5.76
CA THR A 569 -18.39 -3.54 6.35
C THR A 569 -19.29 -4.76 6.09
N LEU A 570 -18.93 -5.64 5.16
CA LEU A 570 -19.56 -6.94 4.97
C LEU A 570 -19.50 -7.81 6.23
N VAL A 571 -18.41 -7.73 6.99
CA VAL A 571 -18.16 -8.55 8.20
C VAL A 571 -18.14 -7.70 9.49
N ALA A 572 -18.61 -6.45 9.42
CA ALA A 572 -18.74 -5.59 10.58
C ALA A 572 -19.83 -6.07 11.54
N ALA A 573 -19.78 -5.58 12.79
CA ALA A 573 -20.66 -6.02 13.86
C ALA A 573 -22.15 -5.86 13.56
N ASP A 574 -22.54 -4.80 12.86
CA ASP A 574 -23.91 -4.48 12.46
C ASP A 574 -24.28 -5.02 11.06
N SER A 575 -23.41 -5.82 10.44
CA SER A 575 -23.67 -6.36 9.13
C SER A 575 -24.92 -7.26 9.11
N PRO A 576 -25.81 -7.12 8.12
CA PRO A 576 -26.92 -8.07 7.92
C PRO A 576 -26.45 -9.49 7.56
N LEU A 577 -25.16 -9.69 7.27
CA LEU A 577 -24.56 -11.01 7.10
C LEU A 577 -24.49 -11.78 8.43
N THR A 578 -24.24 -11.09 9.56
CA THR A 578 -24.04 -11.69 10.89
C THR A 578 -25.12 -12.72 11.27
N PRO A 579 -26.42 -12.37 11.34
CA PRO A 579 -27.45 -13.34 11.68
C PRO A 579 -27.62 -14.45 10.62
N GLN A 580 -27.29 -14.14 9.36
CA GLN A 580 -27.41 -15.09 8.25
C GLN A 580 -26.36 -16.20 8.31
N ILE A 581 -25.12 -15.89 8.68
CA ILE A 581 -24.03 -16.88 8.76
C ILE A 581 -24.15 -17.76 10.00
N VAL A 582 -24.64 -17.21 11.11
CA VAL A 582 -25.00 -17.98 12.30
C VAL A 582 -26.07 -19.00 11.92
N GLN A 583 -27.19 -18.56 11.35
CA GLN A 583 -28.27 -19.47 10.96
C GLN A 583 -27.81 -20.50 9.92
N TRP A 584 -27.09 -20.06 8.88
CA TRP A 584 -26.59 -20.97 7.84
C TRP A 584 -25.67 -22.04 8.43
N THR A 585 -24.83 -21.70 9.41
CA THR A 585 -23.94 -22.64 10.09
C THR A 585 -24.73 -23.67 10.90
N LEU A 586 -25.75 -23.24 11.64
CA LEU A 586 -26.64 -24.14 12.37
C LEU A 586 -27.43 -25.07 11.44
N ASP A 587 -27.84 -24.57 10.27
CA ASP A 587 -28.53 -25.37 9.24
C ASP A 587 -27.59 -26.45 8.68
N ARG A 588 -26.32 -26.12 8.38
CA ARG A 588 -25.34 -27.12 7.93
C ARG A 588 -25.00 -28.13 9.01
N TRP A 589 -24.89 -27.67 10.26
CA TRP A 589 -24.64 -28.53 11.40
C TRP A 589 -25.75 -29.57 11.61
N SER A 590 -27.00 -29.17 11.40
CA SER A 590 -28.19 -30.01 11.54
C SER A 590 -28.56 -30.79 10.27
N ASP A 591 -27.68 -30.84 9.28
CA ASP A 591 -27.88 -31.53 7.98
C ASP A 591 -29.12 -31.04 7.21
N ALA A 592 -29.52 -29.77 7.40
CA ALA A 592 -30.57 -29.17 6.60
C ALA A 592 -30.13 -29.06 5.13
N PRO A 593 -31.03 -29.28 4.15
CA PRO A 593 -30.70 -29.25 2.73
C PRO A 593 -29.96 -27.98 2.32
N ALA A 594 -28.95 -28.13 1.46
CA ALA A 594 -28.20 -26.99 0.92
C ALA A 594 -29.13 -26.08 0.07
N THR A 595 -28.94 -24.77 0.21
CA THR A 595 -29.75 -23.72 -0.42
C THR A 595 -29.01 -23.07 -1.60
N SER A 596 -28.50 -23.89 -2.51
CA SER A 596 -27.83 -23.40 -3.72
C SER A 596 -28.78 -22.54 -4.57
N ASN A 597 -28.28 -21.42 -5.10
CA ASN A 597 -29.01 -20.51 -5.98
C ASN A 597 -28.30 -20.31 -7.33
N CYS A 598 -27.51 -21.31 -7.76
CA CYS A 598 -26.82 -21.28 -9.05
C CYS A 598 -27.73 -21.06 -10.27
N ASP A 599 -29.01 -21.44 -10.19
CA ASP A 599 -29.99 -21.24 -11.26
C ASP A 599 -30.57 -19.80 -11.31
N ASP A 600 -30.39 -19.02 -10.25
CA ASP A 600 -30.91 -17.65 -10.10
C ASP A 600 -29.91 -16.77 -9.33
N LEU A 601 -28.69 -16.66 -9.87
CA LEU A 601 -27.65 -15.86 -9.26
C LEU A 601 -28.07 -14.38 -9.16
N PRO A 602 -27.88 -13.74 -8.01
CA PRO A 602 -28.14 -12.31 -7.86
C PRO A 602 -27.26 -11.51 -8.83
N ARG A 603 -27.87 -10.48 -9.42
CA ARG A 603 -27.20 -9.55 -10.36
C ARG A 603 -26.52 -8.41 -9.64
#